data_AF-A0A8X8BF84-F1
#
_entry.id   AF-A0A8X8BF84-F1
#
_cell.length_a   1.000
_cell.length_b   1.000
_cell.length_c   1.000
_cell.angle_alpha   90.00
_cell.angle_beta   90.00
_cell.angle_gamma   90.00
#
_symmetry.space_group_name_H-M   'P 1'
#
loop_
_entity.id
_entity.type
_entity.pdbx_description
1 polymer ?
#
loop_
_entity_poly.entity_id
_entity_poly.type
_entity_poly.pdbx_seq_one_letter_code
_entity_poly.pdbx_strand_id
1 'polypeptide(L)' 'MARSFPPEIPFWISVVGVPTEFWSAQTFQSIGDAIGETTDVDLDHGKIRVVLDGFKELCFETTVDFRAAKFYDGEEVVVS' A
#
# COMPACT_ATOMS: atom_id res chain seq x y z
N MET A 1 19.03 31.21 10.45
CA MET A 1 18.89 29.75 10.63
C MET A 1 18.28 29.20 9.35
N ALA A 2 19.02 28.37 8.60
CA ALA A 2 18.44 27.65 7.49
C ALA A 2 17.31 26.78 8.05
N ARG A 3 16.10 26.91 7.52
CA ARG A 3 15.04 25.96 7.84
C ARG A 3 15.51 24.63 7.30
N SER A 4 15.82 23.68 8.17
CA SER A 4 16.04 22.30 7.72
C SER A 4 14.85 21.93 6.85
N PHE A 5 15.15 21.38 5.67
CA PHE A 5 14.13 20.84 4.77
C PHE A 5 13.17 19.96 5.59
N PRO A 6 11.84 20.10 5.40
CA PRO A 6 10.89 19.42 6.26
C PRO A 6 11.15 17.90 6.20
N PRO A 7 11.33 17.23 7.36
CA PRO A 7 11.53 15.79 7.40
C PRO A 7 10.34 15.05 6.79
N GLU A 8 9.13 15.59 6.92
CA GLU A 8 7.90 14.88 6.59
C GLU A 8 7.32 15.43 5.29
N ILE A 9 7.35 14.62 4.23
CA ILE A 9 6.88 15.02 2.91
C ILE A 9 5.76 14.05 2.49
N PRO A 10 4.53 14.55 2.30
CA PRO A 10 3.43 13.73 1.82
C PRO A 10 3.52 13.53 0.31
N PHE A 11 3.52 12.27 -0.14
CA PHE A 11 3.46 11.90 -1.55
C PHE A 11 2.19 11.12 -1.87
N TRP A 12 1.67 11.34 -3.08
CA TRP A 12 0.65 10.47 -3.66
C TRP A 12 1.32 9.33 -4.42
N ILE A 13 1.08 8.11 -3.98
CA ILE A 13 1.60 6.87 -4.56
C ILE A 13 0.44 6.17 -5.27
N SER A 14 0.67 5.68 -6.48
CA SER A 14 -0.33 4.91 -7.23
C SER A 14 -0.05 3.42 -7.06
N VAL A 15 -1.05 2.66 -6.60
CA VAL A 15 -0.96 1.22 -6.41
C VAL A 15 -1.34 0.52 -7.71
N VAL A 16 -0.43 -0.31 -8.24
CA VAL A 16 -0.63 -1.06 -9.48
C VAL A 16 -0.55 -2.56 -9.23
N GLY A 17 -1.28 -3.36 -10.02
CA GLY A 17 -1.23 -4.82 -9.95
C GLY A 17 -2.17 -5.49 -8.93
N VAL A 18 -2.88 -4.72 -8.09
CA VAL A 18 -3.94 -5.24 -7.23
C VAL A 18 -5.26 -5.27 -8.00
N PRO A 19 -5.92 -6.43 -8.17
CA PRO A 19 -7.24 -6.49 -8.82
C PRO A 19 -8.27 -5.68 -8.04
N THR A 20 -9.20 -5.03 -8.75
CA THR A 20 -10.19 -4.11 -8.16
C THR A 20 -11.10 -4.77 -7.14
N GLU A 21 -11.35 -6.08 -7.26
CA GLU A 21 -12.11 -6.88 -6.29
C GLU A 21 -11.46 -6.93 -4.89
N PHE A 22 -10.14 -6.73 -4.81
CA PHE A 22 -9.38 -6.71 -3.56
C PHE A 22 -9.10 -5.29 -3.04
N TRP A 23 -9.62 -4.26 -3.73
CA TRP A 23 -9.46 -2.88 -3.29
C TRP A 23 -10.28 -2.64 -2.04
N SER A 24 -9.60 -2.30 -0.96
CA SER A 24 -10.20 -1.87 0.29
C SER A 24 -9.30 -0.83 0.94
N ALA A 25 -9.91 0.06 1.74
CA ALA A 25 -9.15 1.05 2.50
C ALA A 25 -8.08 0.37 3.36
N GLN A 26 -8.42 -0.78 3.97
CA GLN A 26 -7.50 -1.58 4.78
C GLN A 26 -6.34 -2.15 3.95
N THR A 27 -6.59 -2.67 2.74
CA THR A 27 -5.55 -3.19 1.85
C THR A 27 -4.56 -2.08 1.50
N PHE A 28 -5.09 -0.94 1.07
CA PHE A 28 -4.30 0.21 0.61
C PHE A 28 -3.53 0.86 1.76
N GLN A 29 -4.16 0.99 2.93
CA GLN A 29 -3.50 1.44 4.14
C GLN A 29 -2.38 0.49 4.56
N SER A 30 -2.59 -0.83 4.54
CA SER A 30 -1.54 -1.80 4.89
C SER A 30 -0.33 -1.71 3.96
N ILE A 31 -0.54 -1.41 2.66
CA ILE A 31 0.53 -1.17 1.69
C ILE A 31 1.26 0.15 2.02
N GLY A 32 0.51 1.22 2.27
CA GLY A 32 1.09 2.53 2.63
C GLY A 32 1.87 2.49 3.93
N ASP A 33 1.37 1.78 4.94
CA ASP A 33 1.99 1.63 6.27
C ASP A 33 3.29 0.82 6.22
N ALA A 34 3.46 -0.04 5.21
CA ALA A 34 4.73 -0.71 4.94
C ALA A 34 5.79 0.23 4.33
N ILE A 35 5.36 1.37 3.78
CA ILE A 35 6.21 2.37 3.11
C ILE A 35 6.51 3.55 4.06
N GLY A 36 5.51 4.03 4.79
CA GLY A 36 5.58 5.19 5.67
C GLY A 36 4.27 5.39 6.43
N GLU A 37 3.96 6.60 6.87
CA GLU A 37 2.66 6.86 7.53
C GLU A 37 1.58 7.14 6.49
N THR A 38 0.54 6.31 6.39
CA THR A 38 -0.60 6.57 5.50
C THR A 38 -1.52 7.64 6.10
N THR A 39 -1.69 8.77 5.41
CA THR A 39 -2.59 9.84 5.83
C THR A 39 -3.94 9.81 5.11
N ASP A 40 -3.97 9.32 3.87
CA ASP A 40 -5.17 9.32 3.03
C ASP A 40 -5.18 8.16 2.03
N VAL A 41 -6.37 7.69 1.64
CA VAL A 41 -6.56 6.59 0.69
C VAL A 41 -7.67 6.99 -0.29
N ASP A 42 -7.31 7.00 -1.58
CA ASP A 42 -8.21 7.23 -2.71
C ASP A 42 -8.43 5.89 -3.43
N LEU A 43 -9.49 5.20 -3.04
CA LEU A 43 -9.87 3.92 -3.64
C LEU A 43 -10.39 4.06 -5.06
N ASP A 44 -10.99 5.19 -5.43
CA ASP A 44 -11.53 5.38 -6.79
C ASP A 44 -10.41 5.43 -7.83
N HIS A 45 -9.27 6.01 -7.47
CA HIS A 45 -8.10 6.14 -8.36
C HIS A 45 -6.95 5.20 -8.03
N GLY A 46 -7.11 4.32 -7.03
CA GLY A 46 -6.07 3.41 -6.60
C GLY A 46 -4.82 4.13 -6.09
N LYS A 47 -4.99 5.23 -5.33
CA LYS A 47 -3.88 6.04 -4.79
C LYS A 47 -3.90 6.06 -3.27
N ILE A 48 -2.71 6.20 -2.69
CA ILE A 48 -2.51 6.40 -1.26
C ILE A 48 -1.63 7.62 -1.03
N ARG A 49 -1.91 8.35 0.04
CA ARG A 49 -1.08 9.46 0.49
C ARG A 49 -0.23 8.99 1.66
N VAL A 50 1.07 8.97 1.47
CA VAL A 50 2.03 8.49 2.47
C VAL A 50 3.01 9.60 2.81
N VAL A 51 3.22 9.82 4.10
CA VAL A 51 4.26 10.73 4.61
C VAL A 51 5.57 9.97 4.68
N LEU A 52 6.57 10.49 3.96
CA LEU A 52 7.91 9.93 3.90
C LEU A 52 8.91 10.84 4.61
N ASP A 53 9.94 10.21 5.19
CA ASP A 53 11.10 10.88 5.77
C ASP A 53 12.06 11.33 4.67
N GLY A 54 12.12 12.64 4.41
CA GLY A 54 12.97 13.28 3.40
C GLY A 54 14.48 13.22 3.71
N PHE A 55 14.88 12.75 4.88
CA PHE A 55 16.28 12.44 5.20
C PHE A 55 16.68 11.01 4.81
N LYS A 56 15.72 10.15 4.49
CA LYS A 56 15.95 8.79 4.00
C LYS A 56 15.88 8.76 2.47
N GLU A 57 16.53 7.78 1.87
CA GLU A 57 16.49 7.58 0.42
C GLU A 57 15.05 7.28 -0.03
N LEU A 58 14.63 7.92 -1.12
CA LEU A 58 13.28 7.76 -1.66
C LEU A 58 13.19 6.41 -2.39
N CYS A 59 12.40 5.47 -1.87
CA CYS A 59 12.08 4.23 -2.58
C CYS A 59 10.99 4.51 -3.63
N PHE A 60 11.38 4.52 -4.91
CA PHE A 60 10.46 4.76 -6.02
C PHE A 60 9.63 3.55 -6.42
N GLU A 61 10.13 2.34 -6.13
CA GLU A 61 9.48 1.09 -6.40
C GLU A 61 9.64 0.17 -5.18
N THR A 62 8.55 -0.44 -4.76
CA THR A 62 8.53 -1.41 -3.67
C THR A 62 7.60 -2.54 -4.05
N THR A 63 8.06 -3.78 -3.85
CA THR A 63 7.27 -4.98 -4.11
C THR A 63 6.80 -5.52 -2.78
N VAL A 64 5.48 -5.53 -2.57
CA VAL A 64 4.87 -6.15 -1.40
C VAL A 64 4.55 -7.60 -1.76
N ASP A 65 5.23 -8.54 -1.11
CA ASP A 65 4.95 -9.97 -1.24
C ASP A 65 3.68 -10.31 -0.46
N PHE A 66 2.61 -10.66 -1.16
CA PHE A 66 1.41 -11.19 -0.53
C PHE A 66 1.65 -12.64 -0.15
N ARG A 67 2.07 -12.88 1.10
CA ARG A 67 1.96 -14.21 1.70
C ARG A 67 0.49 -14.51 1.94
N ALA A 68 -0.22 -14.90 0.89
CA ALA A 68 -1.53 -15.51 1.01
C ALA A 68 -1.41 -16.65 2.03
N ALA A 69 -2.19 -16.58 3.10
CA ALA A 69 -2.35 -17.70 4.01
C ALA A 69 -2.66 -18.93 3.14
N LYS A 70 -1.89 -20.01 3.35
CA LYS A 70 -1.90 -21.23 2.55
C LYS A 70 -3.28 -21.50 1.98
N PHE A 71 -3.39 -21.45 0.65
CA PHE A 71 -4.57 -21.91 -0.07
C PHE A 71 -5.01 -23.25 0.53
N TYR A 72 -6.23 -23.33 1.03
CA TYR A 72 -6.84 -24.61 1.35
C TYR A 72 -7.03 -25.32 0.01
N ASP A 73 -6.19 -26.32 -0.22
CA ASP A 73 -6.27 -27.23 -1.35
C ASP A 73 -7.60 -27.99 -1.28
N GLY A 74 -8.46 -27.73 -2.28
CA GLY A 74 -9.60 -28.52 -2.72
C GLY A 74 -10.44 -29.29 -1.69
N GLU A 75 -11.62 -28.77 -1.36
CA GLU A 75 -12.77 -29.64 -1.11
C GLU A 75 -13.82 -29.36 -2.21
N GLU A 76 -13.79 -30.17 -3.27
CA GLU A 76 -14.87 -30.21 -4.25
C GLU A 76 -16.10 -30.84 -3.59
N VAL A 77 -17.09 -30.02 -3.23
CA VAL A 77 -18.39 -30.51 -2.76
C VAL A 77 -19.22 -30.97 -3.96
N VAL A 78 -19.40 -32.29 -4.07
CA VAL A 78 -20.32 -32.91 -5.03
C VAL A 78 -21.75 -32.50 -4.67
N VAL A 79 -22.39 -31.73 -5.54
CA VAL A 79 -23.84 -31.47 -5.46
C VAL A 79 -24.58 -32.68 -6.04
N SER A 80 -25.50 -33.22 -5.25
CA SER A 80 -26.32 -34.41 -5.54
C SER A 80 -27.38 -34.17 -6.60
#